data_AF-A0A6N9PWJ1-F1
#
_entry.id   AF-A0A6N9PWJ1-F1
#
_cell.length_a   1.000
_cell.length_b   1.000
_cell.length_c   1.000
_cell.angle_alpha   90.00
_cell.angle_beta   90.00
_cell.angle_gamma   90.00
#
_symmetry.space_group_name_H-M   'P 1'
#
loop_
_entity.id
_entity.type
_entity.pdbx_description
1 polymer ?
#
loop_
_entity_poly.entity_id
_entity_poly.type
_entity_poly.pdbx_seq_one_letter_code
_entity_poly.pdbx_strand_id
1 'polypeptide(L)'
;MKEKGYSGFSHFLYWMKEQLKTYDDTNISRVTELLNKAKLIFQSPIQFSPSWANVWTQLEQIMQHKNEILKQIPIESRTGEWQVIMDNPYTNEAIVCYPGLSFIEAAYLYGFFRLDLKNNEYIRLQRVENLVVFSKDNKPE
;
A
#
# COMPACT_ATOMS: atom_id res chain seq x y z
N MET A 1 -6.37 -31.48 -4.02
CA MET A 1 -7.35 -30.47 -3.54
C MET A 1 -6.67 -29.27 -2.88
N LYS A 2 -5.67 -29.45 -1.99
CA LYS A 2 -4.95 -28.32 -1.34
C LYS A 2 -4.26 -27.35 -2.32
N GLU A 3 -3.59 -27.86 -3.36
CA GLU A 3 -2.87 -27.02 -4.35
C GLU A 3 -3.79 -26.12 -5.19
N LYS A 4 -4.99 -26.60 -5.56
CA LYS A 4 -5.98 -25.81 -6.31
C LYS A 4 -6.62 -24.71 -5.44
N GLY A 5 -6.76 -24.94 -4.14
CA GLY A 5 -7.22 -23.92 -3.19
C GLY A 5 -6.19 -22.81 -2.97
N TYR A 6 -4.90 -23.19 -2.88
CA TYR A 6 -3.79 -22.24 -2.75
C TYR A 6 -3.69 -21.31 -3.97
N SER A 7 -3.62 -21.85 -5.18
CA SER A 7 -3.42 -21.02 -6.39
C SER A 7 -4.60 -20.07 -6.63
N GLY A 8 -5.83 -20.56 -6.48
CA GLY A 8 -7.02 -19.74 -6.61
C GLY A 8 -7.06 -18.58 -5.61
N PHE A 9 -6.76 -18.85 -4.34
CA PHE A 9 -6.74 -17.81 -3.32
C PHE A 9 -5.57 -16.83 -3.51
N SER A 10 -4.39 -17.31 -3.93
CA SER A 10 -3.24 -16.45 -4.23
C SER A 10 -3.54 -15.46 -5.36
N HIS A 11 -4.16 -15.93 -6.46
CA HIS A 11 -4.57 -15.05 -7.55
C HIS A 11 -5.62 -14.04 -7.11
N PHE A 12 -6.59 -14.48 -6.30
CA PHE A 12 -7.58 -13.59 -5.71
C PHE A 12 -6.94 -12.51 -4.82
N LEU A 13 -5.99 -12.87 -3.95
CA LEU A 13 -5.29 -11.93 -3.09
C LEU A 13 -4.50 -10.90 -3.89
N TYR A 14 -3.82 -11.33 -4.96
CA TYR A 14 -3.14 -10.42 -5.88
C TYR A 14 -4.13 -9.41 -6.46
N TRP A 15 -5.25 -9.90 -7.00
CA TRP A 15 -6.31 -9.05 -7.54
C TRP A 15 -6.87 -8.07 -6.50
N MET A 16 -7.11 -8.51 -5.26
CA MET A 16 -7.57 -7.62 -4.18
C MET A 16 -6.55 -6.55 -3.83
N LYS A 17 -5.26 -6.87 -3.81
CA LYS A 17 -4.20 -5.88 -3.59
C LYS A 17 -4.18 -4.83 -4.70
N GLU A 18 -4.40 -5.23 -5.95
CA GLU A 18 -4.55 -4.27 -7.06
C GLU A 18 -5.79 -3.38 -6.90
N GLN A 19 -6.92 -3.93 -6.41
CA GLN A 19 -8.09 -3.10 -6.07
C GLN A 19 -7.74 -2.09 -4.97
N LEU A 20 -7.07 -2.52 -3.90
CA LEU A 20 -6.62 -1.64 -2.81
C LEU A 20 -5.64 -0.56 -3.29
N LYS A 21 -4.75 -0.90 -4.22
CA LYS A 21 -3.77 0.03 -4.79
C LYS A 21 -4.44 1.16 -5.56
N THR A 22 -5.45 0.83 -6.36
CA THR A 22 -5.98 1.72 -7.40
C THR A 22 -7.24 2.50 -7.04
N TYR A 23 -7.98 2.11 -5.98
CA TYR A 23 -9.24 2.81 -5.66
C TYR A 23 -9.03 4.26 -5.19
N ASP A 24 -10.04 5.09 -5.46
CA ASP A 24 -10.18 6.48 -5.03
C ASP A 24 -11.48 6.67 -4.23
N ASP A 25 -11.83 7.93 -3.90
CA ASP A 25 -13.02 8.26 -3.09
C ASP A 25 -14.32 7.72 -3.69
N THR A 26 -14.40 7.63 -5.02
CA THR A 26 -15.60 7.16 -5.72
C THR A 26 -15.82 5.65 -5.56
N ASN A 27 -14.76 4.91 -5.22
CA ASN A 27 -14.75 3.45 -5.18
C ASN A 27 -14.63 2.85 -3.78
N ILE A 28 -14.54 3.67 -2.72
CA ILE A 28 -14.34 3.19 -1.33
C ILE A 28 -15.40 2.14 -0.95
N SER A 29 -16.68 2.45 -1.14
CA SER A 29 -17.78 1.55 -0.78
C SER A 29 -17.70 0.22 -1.55
N ARG A 30 -17.44 0.29 -2.87
CA ARG A 30 -17.31 -0.89 -3.74
C ARG A 30 -16.20 -1.82 -3.26
N VAL A 31 -15.01 -1.28 -2.97
CA VAL A 31 -13.85 -2.09 -2.55
C VAL A 31 -14.05 -2.66 -1.14
N THR A 32 -14.68 -1.90 -0.24
CA THR A 32 -15.07 -2.37 1.09
C THR A 32 -16.01 -3.57 1.00
N GLU A 33 -17.04 -3.48 0.15
CA GLU A 33 -17.96 -4.61 -0.08
C GLU A 33 -17.26 -5.84 -0.67
N LEU A 34 -16.33 -5.64 -1.62
CA LEU A 34 -15.56 -6.73 -2.20
C LEU A 34 -14.73 -7.46 -1.13
N LEU A 35 -14.05 -6.70 -0.25
CA LEU A 35 -13.28 -7.28 0.85
C LEU A 35 -14.18 -8.05 1.82
N ASN A 36 -15.34 -7.50 2.18
CA ASN A 36 -16.31 -8.18 3.05
C ASN A 36 -16.85 -9.47 2.42
N LYS A 37 -17.22 -9.45 1.14
CA LYS A 37 -17.66 -10.64 0.39
C LYS A 37 -16.56 -11.70 0.35
N ALA A 38 -15.31 -11.30 0.13
CA ALA A 38 -14.17 -12.19 0.10
C ALA A 38 -13.96 -12.92 1.44
N LYS A 39 -14.07 -12.19 2.56
CA LYS A 39 -13.99 -12.76 3.91
C LYS A 39 -15.07 -13.83 4.17
N LEU A 40 -16.28 -13.65 3.63
CA LEU A 40 -17.37 -14.62 3.76
C LEU A 40 -17.12 -15.89 2.94
N ILE A 41 -16.52 -15.75 1.75
CA ILE A 41 -16.18 -16.87 0.86
C ILE A 41 -14.96 -17.64 1.39
N PHE A 42 -13.95 -16.93 1.90
CA PHE A 42 -12.67 -17.46 2.34
C PHE A 42 -12.46 -17.19 3.83
N GLN A 43 -13.26 -17.85 4.67
CA GLN A 43 -13.33 -17.59 6.11
C GLN A 43 -12.03 -17.89 6.87
N SER A 44 -11.24 -18.86 6.40
CA SER A 44 -10.02 -19.30 7.09
C SER A 44 -8.84 -19.43 6.13
N PRO A 45 -8.21 -18.30 5.71
CA PRO A 45 -7.08 -18.30 4.78
C PRO A 45 -5.89 -19.17 5.22
N ILE A 46 -5.71 -19.32 6.54
CA ILE A 46 -4.68 -20.15 7.16
C ILE A 46 -4.76 -21.62 6.71
N GLN A 47 -5.95 -22.10 6.31
CA GLN A 47 -6.14 -23.46 5.80
C GLN A 47 -5.52 -23.67 4.41
N PHE A 48 -5.36 -22.60 3.62
CA PHE A 48 -4.68 -22.65 2.33
C PHE A 48 -3.18 -22.43 2.46
N SER A 49 -2.75 -21.51 3.35
CA SER A 49 -1.34 -21.30 3.71
C SER A 49 -1.21 -20.65 5.08
N PRO A 50 -0.28 -21.11 5.95
CA PRO A 50 0.04 -20.45 7.22
C PRO A 50 0.44 -18.97 7.05
N SER A 51 1.04 -18.60 5.92
CA SER A 51 1.44 -17.22 5.61
C SER A 51 0.26 -16.24 5.51
N TRP A 52 -0.97 -16.74 5.42
CA TRP A 52 -2.19 -15.94 5.30
C TRP A 52 -2.98 -15.84 6.60
N ALA A 53 -2.41 -16.25 7.74
CA ALA A 53 -3.09 -16.20 9.03
C ALA A 53 -3.74 -14.83 9.34
N ASN A 54 -3.07 -13.73 9.00
CA ASN A 54 -3.51 -12.36 9.29
C ASN A 54 -3.88 -11.56 8.03
N VAL A 55 -4.04 -12.22 6.87
CA VAL A 55 -4.15 -11.49 5.59
C VAL A 55 -5.35 -10.55 5.55
N TRP A 56 -6.49 -10.93 6.14
CA TRP A 56 -7.67 -10.06 6.18
C TRP A 56 -7.43 -8.81 7.01
N THR A 57 -6.89 -8.98 8.22
CA THR A 57 -6.54 -7.87 9.10
C THR A 57 -5.57 -6.90 8.43
N GLN A 58 -4.55 -7.43 7.75
CA GLN A 58 -3.59 -6.60 7.01
C GLN A 58 -4.27 -5.79 5.89
N LEU A 59 -5.11 -6.43 5.07
CA LEU A 59 -5.84 -5.75 4.00
C LEU A 59 -6.80 -4.68 4.52
N GLU A 60 -7.46 -4.94 5.65
CA GLU A 60 -8.35 -3.98 6.32
C GLU A 60 -7.58 -2.78 6.87
N GLN A 61 -6.42 -3.01 7.51
CA GLN A 61 -5.58 -1.94 8.02
C GLN A 61 -5.01 -1.05 6.90
N ILE A 62 -4.59 -1.64 5.77
CA ILE A 62 -4.16 -0.89 4.58
C ILE A 62 -5.30 0.01 4.09
N MET A 63 -6.50 -0.56 3.94
CA MET A 63 -7.68 0.17 3.50
C MET A 63 -8.04 1.30 4.46
N GLN A 64 -7.98 1.04 5.77
CA GLN A 64 -8.23 2.05 6.80
C GLN A 64 -7.25 3.22 6.67
N HIS A 65 -5.94 2.95 6.63
CA HIS A 65 -4.92 3.99 6.52
C HIS A 65 -5.01 4.77 5.21
N LYS A 66 -5.27 4.08 4.09
CA LYS A 66 -5.49 4.76 2.82
C LYS A 66 -6.72 5.68 2.89
N ASN A 67 -7.83 5.22 3.47
CA ASN A 67 -9.04 6.03 3.65
C ASN A 67 -8.80 7.24 4.57
N GLU A 68 -7.98 7.09 5.62
CA GLU A 68 -7.56 8.21 6.47
C GLU A 68 -6.83 9.29 5.66
N ILE A 69 -5.91 8.88 4.77
CA ILE A 69 -5.17 9.81 3.89
C ILE A 69 -6.09 10.47 2.86
N LEU A 70 -6.96 9.71 2.20
CA LEU A 70 -7.96 10.27 1.28
C LEU A 70 -8.78 11.34 2.01
N LYS A 71 -9.26 11.07 3.22
CA LYS A 71 -10.05 12.03 3.99
C LYS A 71 -9.28 13.29 4.40
N GLN A 72 -7.99 13.17 4.72
CA GLN A 72 -7.19 14.27 5.26
C GLN A 72 -6.69 15.25 4.19
N ILE A 73 -6.41 14.78 2.98
CA ILE A 73 -5.86 15.63 1.90
C ILE A 73 -7.02 16.05 0.98
N PRO A 74 -7.29 17.36 0.80
CA PRO A 74 -8.32 17.86 -0.11
C PRO A 74 -8.07 17.43 -1.56
N ILE A 75 -9.13 17.20 -2.34
CA ILE A 75 -9.04 16.65 -3.71
C ILE A 75 -8.14 17.50 -4.60
N GLU A 76 -8.26 18.81 -4.50
CA GLU A 76 -7.49 19.82 -5.21
C GLU A 76 -5.98 19.77 -4.94
N SER A 77 -5.56 19.19 -3.81
CA SER A 77 -4.16 19.10 -3.39
C SER A 77 -3.49 17.77 -3.79
N ARG A 78 -4.23 16.84 -4.40
CA ARG A 78 -3.77 15.45 -4.66
C ARG A 78 -3.04 15.28 -5.99
N THR A 79 -2.96 16.32 -6.81
CA THR A 79 -2.25 16.26 -8.10
C THR A 79 -0.74 16.39 -7.90
N GLY A 80 0.01 16.04 -8.96
CA GLY A 80 1.47 16.10 -8.97
C GLY A 80 2.12 14.84 -8.42
N GLU A 81 3.41 14.96 -8.10
CA GLU A 81 4.23 13.87 -7.61
C GLU A 81 4.18 13.77 -6.08
N TRP A 82 4.10 12.53 -5.59
CA TRP A 82 4.11 12.18 -4.19
C TRP A 82 5.25 11.22 -3.89
N GLN A 83 5.67 11.21 -2.63
CA GLN A 83 6.67 10.29 -2.13
C GLN A 83 6.31 9.75 -0.74
N VAL A 84 6.74 8.52 -0.47
CA VAL A 84 6.67 7.90 0.86
C VAL A 84 8.08 7.75 1.39
N ILE A 85 8.32 8.25 2.61
CA ILE A 85 9.63 8.23 3.26
C ILE A 85 9.52 7.45 4.55
N MET A 86 10.45 6.54 4.80
CA MET A 86 10.59 5.79 6.04
C MET A 86 12.00 6.01 6.61
N ASP A 87 12.06 6.27 7.91
CA ASP A 87 13.32 6.54 8.60
C ASP A 87 13.21 6.16 10.09
N ASN A 88 14.36 5.89 10.70
CA ASN A 88 14.52 5.67 12.13
C ASN A 88 15.66 6.56 12.65
N PRO A 89 15.34 7.67 13.34
CA PRO A 89 16.31 8.69 13.70
C PRO A 89 17.31 8.23 14.78
N TYR A 90 17.12 7.03 15.33
CA TYR A 90 17.98 6.43 16.35
C TYR A 90 18.89 5.32 15.80
N THR A 91 18.90 5.12 14.49
CA THR A 91 19.74 4.12 13.82
C THR A 91 20.59 4.79 12.75
N ASN A 92 21.64 4.09 12.31
CA ASN A 92 22.42 4.50 11.14
C ASN A 92 21.93 3.79 9.86
N GLU A 93 20.72 3.23 9.87
CA GLU A 93 20.14 2.60 8.67
C GLU A 93 19.84 3.68 7.61
N ALA A 94 19.87 3.29 6.34
CA ALA A 94 19.57 4.22 5.26
C ALA A 94 18.09 4.60 5.26
N ILE A 95 17.81 5.88 5.02
CA ILE A 95 16.45 6.37 4.78
C ILE A 95 15.92 5.74 3.50
N VAL A 96 14.72 5.15 3.56
CA VAL A 96 14.05 4.59 2.39
C VAL A 96 13.08 5.64 1.84
N CYS A 97 13.17 5.91 0.54
CA CYS A 97 12.26 6.81 -0.17
C CYS A 97 11.68 6.11 -1.40
N TYR A 98 10.36 6.23 -1.57
CA TYR A 98 9.63 5.83 -2.77
C TYR A 98 9.12 7.10 -3.48
N PRO A 99 9.91 7.69 -4.41
CA PRO A 99 9.54 8.90 -5.14
C PRO A 99 8.70 8.59 -6.39
N GLY A 100 8.25 9.63 -7.11
CA GLY A 100 7.62 9.46 -8.42
C GLY A 100 6.21 8.86 -8.39
N LEU A 101 5.51 8.91 -7.25
CA LEU A 101 4.20 8.28 -7.09
C LEU A 101 3.07 9.24 -7.43
N SER A 102 1.96 8.71 -7.95
CA SER A 102 0.69 9.44 -7.85
C SER A 102 0.18 9.45 -6.40
N PHE A 103 -0.73 10.37 -6.06
CA PHE A 103 -1.32 10.40 -4.72
C PHE A 103 -2.00 9.08 -4.32
N ILE A 104 -2.72 8.44 -5.24
CA ILE A 104 -3.45 7.20 -4.97
C ILE A 104 -2.49 6.06 -4.65
N GLU A 105 -1.38 5.96 -5.39
CA GLU A 105 -0.33 4.97 -5.15
C GLU A 105 0.40 5.25 -3.84
N ALA A 106 0.73 6.52 -3.57
CA ALA A 106 1.42 6.93 -2.36
C ALA A 106 0.56 6.69 -1.10
N ALA A 107 -0.75 6.96 -1.16
CA ALA A 107 -1.68 6.66 -0.08
C ALA A 107 -1.78 5.14 0.20
N TYR A 108 -1.77 4.31 -0.85
CA TYR A 108 -1.72 2.86 -0.70
C TYR A 108 -0.39 2.40 -0.07
N LEU A 109 0.75 2.84 -0.59
CA LEU A 109 2.07 2.46 -0.07
C LEU A 109 2.27 2.95 1.37
N TYR A 110 1.77 4.14 1.70
CA TYR A 110 1.76 4.64 3.07
C TYR A 110 1.03 3.68 4.01
N GLY A 111 -0.19 3.25 3.65
CA GLY A 111 -0.95 2.28 4.44
C GLY A 111 -0.28 0.90 4.51
N PHE A 112 0.33 0.45 3.42
CA PHE A 112 1.06 -0.82 3.34
C PHE A 112 2.29 -0.85 4.25
N PHE A 113 3.18 0.14 4.14
CA PHE A 113 4.40 0.17 4.95
C PHE A 113 4.13 0.45 6.43
N ARG A 114 3.03 1.14 6.75
CA ARG A 114 2.64 1.39 8.15
C ARG A 114 2.37 0.11 8.94
N LEU A 115 2.03 -1.01 8.28
CA LEU A 115 1.81 -2.30 8.93
C LEU A 115 3.08 -2.85 9.59
N ASP A 116 4.23 -2.60 8.97
CA ASP A 116 5.51 -3.24 9.32
C ASP A 116 6.50 -2.27 9.98
N LEU A 117 6.03 -1.10 10.44
CA LEU A 117 6.88 -0.14 11.15
C LEU A 117 7.41 -0.74 12.44
N LYS A 118 8.74 -0.70 12.60
CA LYS A 118 9.41 -1.09 13.83
C LYS A 118 9.37 0.02 14.87
N ASN A 119 9.84 -0.30 16.08
CA ASN A 119 9.97 0.68 17.15
C ASN A 119 10.83 1.86 16.71
N ASN A 120 10.32 3.07 16.94
CA ASN A 120 10.94 4.36 16.60
C ASN A 120 11.11 4.62 15.09
N GLU A 121 10.64 3.74 14.21
CA GLU A 121 10.48 4.08 12.80
C GLU A 121 9.30 5.03 12.63
N TYR A 122 9.43 5.98 11.72
CA TYR A 122 8.35 6.83 11.29
C TYR A 122 8.17 6.76 9.78
N ILE A 123 6.94 7.00 9.34
CA ILE A 123 6.57 7.07 7.94
C ILE A 123 6.02 8.47 7.64
N ARG A 124 6.39 9.02 6.49
CA ARG A 124 5.89 10.31 6.00
C ARG A 124 5.33 10.14 4.59
N LEU A 125 4.22 10.81 4.34
CA LEU A 125 3.65 10.99 3.01
C LEU A 125 3.83 12.46 2.64
N GLN A 126 4.45 12.75 1.51
CA GLN A 126 4.81 14.11 1.11
C GLN A 126 4.51 14.36 -0.36
N ARG A 127 3.93 15.52 -0.67
CA ARG A 127 3.84 16.05 -2.04
C ARG A 127 5.13 16.77 -2.42
N VAL A 128 5.63 16.52 -3.62
CA VAL A 128 6.83 17.15 -4.15
C VAL A 128 6.43 18.39 -4.94
N GLU A 129 6.78 19.57 -4.42
CA GLU A 129 6.51 20.85 -5.10
C GLU A 129 7.58 21.15 -6.16
N ASN A 130 8.84 20.93 -5.81
CA ASN A 130 9.99 21.23 -6.65
C ASN A 130 11.00 20.09 -6.52
N LEU A 131 11.48 19.58 -7.65
CA LEU A 131 12.46 18.51 -7.70
C LEU A 131 13.63 18.94 -8.57
N VAL A 132 14.85 18.76 -8.06
CA VAL A 132 16.10 18.94 -8.80
C VAL A 132 16.74 17.58 -8.97
N VAL A 133 16.90 17.13 -10.22
CA VAL A 133 17.54 15.85 -10.55
C VAL A 133 18.79 16.13 -11.36
N PHE A 134 19.90 15.49 -10.98
CA PHE A 134 21.11 15.43 -11.78
C PHE A 134 21.36 13.96 -12.16
N SER A 135 21.44 13.68 -13.47
CA SER A 135 21.88 12.40 -13.99
C SER A 135 23.22 12.60 -14.69
N LYS A 136 24.17 11.72 -14.41
CA LYS A 136 25.40 11.62 -15.20
C LYS A 136 25.16 10.56 -16.27
N ASP A 137 24.87 11.00 -17.49
CA ASP A 137 24.71 10.09 -18.63
C ASP A 137 26.04 9.35 -18.87
N ASN A 138 26.11 8.08 -18.50
CA ASN A 138 27.13 7.18 -19.04
C ASN A 138 26.67 6.77 -20.44
N LYS A 139 27.00 7.59 -21.45
CA LYS A 139 27.00 7.07 -22.83
C LYS A 139 28.08 5.99 -22.91
N PRO A 140 27.77 4.78 -23.41
CA PRO A 140 28.81 3.84 -23.75
C PRO A 140 29.62 4.44 -24.92
N GLU A 141 30.94 4.49 -24.77
CA GLU A 141 31.88 4.70 -25.88
C GLU A 141 31.82 3.52 -26.87
#